data_AF-A0A363MZ83-F1
#
_entry.id   AF-A0A363MZ83-F1
#
_cell.length_a   1.000
_cell.length_b   1.000
_cell.length_c   1.000
_cell.angle_alpha   90.00
_cell.angle_beta   90.00
_cell.angle_gamma   90.00
#
_symmetry.space_group_name_H-M   'P 1'
#
loop_
_entity.id
_entity.type
_entity.pdbx_description
1 polymer ?
#
loop_
_entity_poly.entity_id
_entity_poly.type
_entity_poly.pdbx_seq_one_letter_code
_entity_poly.pdbx_strand_id
1 'polypeptide(L)'
;MFKKLFGALTGDNKQENQNYEQTQTSNESHEDNYEDNYENEYQEVEYDPETLHGTHYDVEDFDAEVAERAEAWIADERASGENLDEKDIQNIYFNYRRTVYTEWNNCDSDQMIRFEHANSLKYSGVQTSGFVKVDENNPFLEPVHGVDLRTYTAMCLKISAGVDYLEVCKAMGFESVVWEELNTIWPQRMGEDTSFTVTTLFGQYYAENVTVPQLENLKAEISEEGAANLERIRTDRYFYEELAGARQAAYEYGIDGAQWILENFGINLADFQSVAMQWMTEQNQNWNSADITEFHDYQQAKQKEYAAKFAAEQGGNIADDVNF
;
A
#
# COMPACT_ATOMS: atom_id res chain seq x y z
N MET A 1 24.78 8.52 -3.32
CA MET A 1 23.42 8.06 -2.97
C MET A 1 23.36 6.78 -2.12
N PHE A 2 23.34 5.54 -2.62
CA PHE A 2 22.98 4.38 -1.77
C PHE A 2 24.00 3.91 -0.69
N LYS A 3 25.31 4.15 -0.86
CA LYS A 3 26.32 3.62 0.09
C LYS A 3 26.42 4.37 1.42
N LYS A 4 26.13 5.68 1.44
CA LYS A 4 26.14 6.49 2.68
C LYS A 4 24.89 6.27 3.52
N LEU A 5 23.72 6.14 2.86
CA LEU A 5 22.44 5.89 3.51
C LEU A 5 22.40 4.50 4.18
N PHE A 6 22.98 3.47 3.55
CA PHE A 6 23.11 2.15 4.16
C PHE A 6 24.21 2.06 5.24
N GLY A 7 25.32 2.81 5.09
CA GLY A 7 26.43 2.77 6.05
C GLY A 7 26.10 3.33 7.45
N ALA A 8 25.07 4.18 7.55
CA ALA A 8 24.55 4.66 8.84
C ALA A 8 23.53 3.70 9.48
N LEU A 9 22.87 2.85 8.67
CA LEU A 9 21.85 1.88 9.11
C LEU A 9 22.44 0.49 9.44
N THR A 10 23.61 0.17 8.90
CA THR A 10 24.36 -1.05 9.27
C THR A 10 25.74 -0.64 9.76
N GLY A 11 25.96 -0.75 11.07
CA GLY A 11 27.26 -0.45 11.68
C GLY A 11 28.39 -1.21 10.99
N ASP A 12 29.29 -0.46 10.34
CA ASP A 12 30.44 -0.99 9.59
C ASP A 12 31.48 -1.51 10.59
N ASN A 13 31.30 -2.74 11.07
CA ASN A 13 32.31 -3.50 11.81
C ASN A 13 33.39 -3.97 10.83
N LYS A 14 34.33 -3.09 10.49
CA LYS A 14 35.63 -3.51 9.97
C LYS A 14 36.63 -3.62 11.12
N GLN A 15 36.65 -4.80 11.73
CA GLN A 15 37.86 -5.27 12.41
C GLN A 15 38.92 -5.55 11.33
N GLU A 16 39.81 -4.59 11.10
CA GLU A 16 41.08 -4.88 10.45
C GLU A 16 41.95 -5.67 11.43
N ASN A 17 42.11 -6.95 11.10
CA ASN A 17 42.98 -7.88 11.78
C ASN A 17 44.43 -7.60 11.35
N GLN A 18 45.22 -6.92 12.19
CA GLN A 18 46.67 -6.92 12.09
C GLN A 18 47.30 -7.43 13.39
N ASN A 19 47.96 -8.58 13.24
CA ASN A 19 48.78 -9.26 14.24
C ASN A 19 49.75 -8.32 14.98
N TYR A 20 49.88 -8.51 16.30
CA TYR A 20 51.17 -8.43 16.95
C TYR A 20 51.33 -9.57 17.97
N GLU A 21 52.41 -10.34 17.77
CA GLU A 21 52.92 -11.35 18.67
C GLU A 21 53.46 -10.72 19.97
N GLN A 22 53.30 -11.49 21.05
CA GLN A 22 53.93 -11.43 22.37
C GLN A 22 55.12 -10.47 22.59
N THR A 23 55.07 -9.70 23.69
CA THR A 23 56.11 -9.78 24.74
C THR A 23 55.58 -9.30 26.10
N GLN A 24 55.91 -10.04 27.16
CA GLN A 24 55.67 -9.73 28.58
C GLN A 24 56.50 -8.52 29.05
N THR A 25 55.99 -7.72 30.01
CA THR A 25 56.63 -7.40 31.31
C THR A 25 55.81 -6.40 32.16
N SER A 26 55.37 -6.89 33.34
CA SER A 26 55.35 -6.31 34.71
C SER A 26 55.10 -4.81 35.03
N ASN A 27 54.21 -4.62 36.04
CA ASN A 27 54.15 -3.59 37.10
C ASN A 27 53.84 -2.14 36.62
N GLU A 28 52.96 -1.34 37.23
CA GLU A 28 52.72 -1.10 38.65
C GLU A 28 51.39 -0.33 38.85
N SER A 29 50.84 -0.44 40.05
CA SER A 29 49.64 0.19 40.62
C SER A 29 49.38 1.67 40.27
N HIS A 30 48.12 2.00 39.98
CA HIS A 30 47.39 3.12 40.61
C HIS A 30 45.89 2.79 40.62
N GLU A 31 45.36 2.55 41.82
CA GLU A 31 43.94 2.63 42.12
C GLU A 31 43.53 4.09 41.99
N ASP A 32 42.62 4.41 41.09
CA ASP A 32 41.73 5.56 41.26
C ASP A 32 40.32 5.13 40.85
N ASN A 33 39.45 5.31 41.81
CA ASN A 33 38.07 4.86 41.89
C ASN A 33 37.17 5.87 41.16
N TYR A 34 36.51 5.44 40.07
CA TYR A 34 35.32 6.11 39.55
C TYR A 34 34.32 5.02 39.14
N GLU A 35 33.46 4.65 40.10
CA GLU A 35 32.17 4.03 39.82
C GLU A 35 31.30 5.04 39.06
N ASP A 36 31.25 4.95 37.73
CA ASP A 36 30.15 5.56 36.97
C ASP A 36 29.03 4.53 36.81
N ASN A 37 28.05 4.74 37.68
CA ASN A 37 26.80 4.04 37.81
C ASN A 37 25.87 4.47 36.66
N TYR A 38 25.83 3.72 35.55
CA TYR A 38 24.77 3.86 34.56
C TYR A 38 23.60 2.94 34.91
N GLU A 39 22.82 3.34 35.92
CA GLU A 39 21.44 2.88 36.05
C GLU A 39 20.65 3.47 34.88
N ASN A 40 20.47 2.66 33.83
CA ASN A 40 19.51 2.97 32.77
C ASN A 40 18.12 2.68 33.35
N GLU A 41 17.54 3.66 34.03
CA GLU A 41 16.11 3.64 34.41
C GLU A 41 15.31 3.57 33.11
N TYR A 42 14.74 2.40 32.81
CA TYR A 42 13.71 2.26 31.79
C TYR A 42 12.51 3.12 32.21
N GLN A 43 12.44 4.34 31.68
CA GLN A 43 11.21 5.13 31.73
C GLN A 43 10.22 4.54 30.73
N GLU A 44 9.11 4.04 31.24
CA GLU A 44 7.97 3.63 30.43
C GLU A 44 7.38 4.88 29.76
N VAL A 45 7.48 4.96 28.43
CA VAL A 45 6.98 6.10 27.65
C VAL A 45 5.47 5.93 27.48
N GLU A 46 4.69 6.88 27.98
CA GLU A 46 3.26 6.97 27.71
C GLU A 46 3.01 7.66 26.36
N TYR A 47 2.08 7.13 25.57
CA TYR A 47 1.75 7.64 24.24
C TYR A 47 0.35 8.26 24.19
N ASP A 48 0.20 9.31 23.41
CA ASP A 48 -1.10 9.83 23.00
C ASP A 48 -1.88 8.75 22.22
N PRO A 49 -3.12 8.43 22.59
CA PRO A 49 -3.83 7.27 22.03
C PRO A 49 -4.25 7.45 20.57
N GLU A 50 -4.31 8.68 20.05
CA GLU A 50 -4.75 8.97 18.68
C GLU A 50 -3.55 9.12 17.73
N THR A 51 -2.54 9.88 18.16
CA THR A 51 -1.39 10.24 17.34
C THR A 51 -0.16 9.38 17.62
N LEU A 52 -0.14 8.66 18.74
CA LEU A 52 0.98 7.82 19.20
C LEU A 52 2.30 8.60 19.36
N HIS A 53 2.25 9.92 19.49
CA HIS A 53 3.37 10.68 20.01
C HIS A 53 3.59 10.37 21.50
N GLY A 54 4.84 10.42 21.94
CA GLY A 54 5.17 10.35 23.35
C GLY A 54 4.63 11.58 24.07
N THR A 55 4.03 11.37 25.22
CA THR A 55 3.41 12.45 26.01
C THR A 55 4.42 13.36 26.72
N HIS A 56 5.72 13.03 26.62
CA HIS A 56 6.83 13.74 27.25
C HIS A 56 7.44 14.85 26.37
N TYR A 57 6.94 15.06 25.16
CA TYR A 57 7.32 16.17 24.29
C TYR A 57 6.12 16.77 23.57
N ASP A 58 6.24 18.03 23.14
CA ASP A 58 5.26 18.67 22.27
C ASP A 58 5.49 18.24 20.81
N VAL A 59 4.40 17.97 20.08
CA VAL A 59 4.46 17.52 18.68
C VAL A 59 5.13 18.56 17.77
N GLU A 60 5.00 19.84 18.12
CA GLU A 60 5.63 20.95 17.40
C GLU A 60 7.16 20.93 17.54
N ASP A 61 7.67 20.59 18.72
CA ASP A 61 9.11 20.43 18.97
C ASP A 61 9.65 19.21 18.22
N PHE A 62 8.88 18.13 18.19
CA PHE A 62 9.21 16.95 17.38
C PHE A 62 9.30 17.29 15.88
N ASP A 63 8.30 17.99 15.35
CA ASP A 63 8.26 18.36 13.93
C ASP A 63 9.40 19.35 13.58
N ALA A 64 9.76 20.25 14.51
CA ALA A 64 10.88 21.18 14.36
C ALA A 64 12.25 20.47 14.34
N GLU A 65 12.48 19.51 15.24
CA GLU A 65 13.72 18.70 15.27
C GLU A 65 13.89 17.90 13.97
N VAL A 66 12.81 17.30 13.47
CA VAL A 66 12.82 16.59 12.18
C VAL A 66 13.20 17.54 11.05
N ALA A 67 12.61 18.73 11.00
CA ALA A 67 12.91 19.73 9.98
C ALA A 67 14.36 20.21 10.06
N GLU A 68 14.89 20.48 11.26
CA GLU A 68 16.28 20.91 11.44
C GLU A 68 17.26 19.88 10.86
N ARG A 69 17.10 18.60 11.22
CA ARG A 69 17.99 17.53 10.75
C ARG A 69 17.84 17.26 9.25
N ALA A 70 16.61 17.25 8.75
CA ALA A 70 16.33 17.03 7.32
C ALA A 70 16.89 18.17 6.46
N GLU A 71 16.66 19.43 6.83
CA GLU A 71 17.15 20.59 6.08
C GLU A 71 18.67 20.70 6.13
N ALA A 72 19.31 20.36 7.27
CA ALA A 72 20.76 20.30 7.35
C ALA A 72 21.34 19.29 6.36
N TRP A 73 20.73 18.11 6.23
CA TRP A 73 21.12 17.09 5.25
C TRP A 73 20.88 17.55 3.81
N ILE A 74 19.70 18.10 3.52
CA ILE A 74 19.34 18.63 2.19
C ILE A 74 20.33 19.72 1.77
N ALA A 75 20.74 20.59 2.70
CA ALA A 75 21.72 21.63 2.44
C ALA A 75 23.11 21.05 2.11
N ASP A 76 23.56 20.01 2.81
CA ASP A 76 24.83 19.33 2.52
C ASP A 76 24.82 18.66 1.15
N GLU A 77 23.74 17.93 0.81
CA GLU A 77 23.59 17.27 -0.49
C GLU A 77 23.59 18.30 -1.63
N ARG A 78 22.82 19.40 -1.49
CA ARG A 78 22.84 20.50 -2.47
C ARG A 78 24.21 21.17 -2.60
N ALA A 79 24.93 21.36 -1.48
CA ALA A 79 26.29 21.90 -1.49
C ALA A 79 27.29 20.96 -2.18
N SER A 80 27.03 19.65 -2.15
CA SER A 80 27.80 18.64 -2.85
C SER A 80 27.51 18.54 -4.35
N GLY A 81 26.53 19.32 -4.84
CA GLY A 81 26.15 19.40 -6.26
C GLY A 81 25.02 18.44 -6.67
N GLU A 82 24.37 17.78 -5.71
CA GLU A 82 23.21 16.92 -5.98
C GLU A 82 21.96 17.77 -6.22
N ASN A 83 21.15 17.34 -7.19
CA ASN A 83 19.87 17.96 -7.48
C ASN A 83 18.76 17.06 -6.94
N LEU A 84 18.27 17.39 -5.74
CA LEU A 84 17.22 16.63 -5.06
C LEU A 84 15.85 17.02 -5.63
N ASP A 85 15.11 16.02 -6.09
CA ASP A 85 13.72 16.22 -6.48
C ASP A 85 12.77 16.22 -5.26
N GLU A 86 11.48 16.46 -5.49
CA GLU A 86 10.48 16.52 -4.41
C GLU A 86 10.36 15.19 -3.66
N LYS A 87 10.50 14.06 -4.36
CA LYS A 87 10.42 12.72 -3.76
C LYS A 87 11.64 12.43 -2.91
N ASP A 88 12.83 12.85 -3.33
CA ASP A 88 14.06 12.74 -2.55
C ASP A 88 13.94 13.52 -1.24
N ILE A 89 13.43 14.75 -1.30
CA ILE A 89 13.19 15.60 -0.12
C ILE A 89 12.18 14.93 0.82
N GLN A 90 11.05 14.44 0.30
CA GLN A 90 10.05 13.73 1.11
C GLN A 90 10.64 12.50 1.81
N ASN A 91 11.46 11.71 1.12
CA ASN A 91 12.13 10.55 1.70
C ASN A 91 13.12 10.94 2.80
N ILE A 92 13.86 12.04 2.64
CA ILE A 92 14.78 12.56 3.67
C ILE A 92 13.99 12.92 4.95
N TYR A 93 12.91 13.69 4.81
CA TYR A 93 12.04 14.04 5.94
C TYR A 93 11.45 12.80 6.61
N PHE A 94 11.01 11.81 5.83
CA PHE A 94 10.46 10.56 6.36
C PHE A 94 11.50 9.76 7.17
N ASN A 95 12.74 9.67 6.69
CA ASN A 95 13.81 8.97 7.40
C ASN A 95 14.18 9.67 8.71
N TYR A 96 14.34 11.00 8.70
CA TYR A 96 14.66 11.72 9.94
C TYR A 96 13.54 11.66 10.97
N ARG A 97 12.28 11.61 10.52
CA ARG A 97 11.14 11.40 11.42
C ARG A 97 11.23 10.07 12.17
N ARG A 98 11.58 8.98 11.48
CA ARG A 98 11.83 7.67 12.11
C ARG A 98 12.96 7.75 13.12
N THR A 99 14.05 8.42 12.77
CA THR A 99 15.22 8.58 13.65
C THR A 99 14.86 9.32 14.92
N VAL A 100 14.28 10.53 14.80
CA VAL A 100 13.89 11.35 15.96
C VAL A 100 12.87 10.60 16.82
N TYR A 101 11.87 9.95 16.21
CA TYR A 101 10.86 9.22 16.97
C TYR A 101 11.47 8.04 17.74
N THR A 102 12.38 7.29 17.11
CA THR A 102 13.10 6.19 17.80
C THR A 102 13.93 6.71 18.95
N GLU A 103 14.71 7.78 18.73
CA GLU A 103 15.58 8.36 19.75
C GLU A 103 14.79 8.89 20.95
N TRP A 104 13.70 9.61 20.70
CA TRP A 104 12.94 10.28 21.76
C TRP A 104 12.03 9.34 22.53
N ASN A 105 11.57 8.25 21.91
CA ASN A 105 10.61 7.34 22.53
C ASN A 105 11.22 5.98 22.91
N ASN A 106 12.49 5.74 22.55
CA ASN A 106 13.16 4.44 22.66
C ASN A 106 12.27 3.28 22.17
N CYS A 107 11.57 3.51 21.05
CA CYS A 107 10.49 2.63 20.61
C CYS A 107 11.01 1.40 19.87
N ASP A 108 10.26 0.30 19.95
CA ASP A 108 10.51 -0.88 19.13
C ASP A 108 9.91 -0.74 17.72
N SER A 109 10.12 -1.78 16.89
CA SER A 109 9.61 -1.78 15.51
C SER A 109 8.08 -1.78 15.43
N ASP A 110 7.36 -2.36 16.39
CA ASP A 110 5.90 -2.40 16.38
C ASP A 110 5.32 -1.01 16.68
N GLN A 111 5.86 -0.34 17.70
CA GLN A 111 5.48 1.02 18.05
C GLN A 111 5.78 2.01 16.91
N MET A 112 6.92 1.86 16.22
CA MET A 112 7.24 2.67 15.04
C MET A 112 6.22 2.47 13.92
N ILE A 113 5.86 1.23 13.60
CA ILE A 113 4.86 0.93 12.56
C ILE A 113 3.50 1.55 12.90
N ARG A 114 3.09 1.47 14.17
CA ARG A 114 1.82 2.06 14.63
C ARG A 114 1.84 3.58 14.56
N PHE A 115 2.93 4.22 14.96
CA PHE A 115 3.13 5.67 14.82
C PHE A 115 3.07 6.13 13.35
N GLU A 116 3.77 5.43 12.46
CA GLU A 116 3.75 5.73 11.03
C GLU A 116 2.35 5.61 10.45
N HIS A 117 1.59 4.60 10.87
CA HIS A 117 0.22 4.40 10.45
C HIS A 117 -0.68 5.56 10.88
N ALA A 118 -0.66 5.91 12.17
CA ALA A 118 -1.48 6.96 12.76
C ALA A 118 -1.20 8.33 12.12
N ASN A 119 0.03 8.57 11.66
CA ASN A 119 0.45 9.86 11.12
C ASN A 119 0.75 9.88 9.63
N SER A 120 0.46 8.79 8.92
CA SER A 120 0.76 8.64 7.50
C SER A 120 0.11 9.73 6.66
N LEU A 121 -1.19 9.98 6.85
CA LEU A 121 -1.89 11.06 6.17
C LEU A 121 -1.28 12.45 6.46
N LYS A 122 -0.90 12.73 7.72
CA LYS A 122 -0.28 14.00 8.12
C LYS A 122 1.07 14.22 7.42
N TYR A 123 1.89 13.17 7.31
CA TYR A 123 3.30 13.33 6.93
C TYR A 123 3.65 12.90 5.51
N SER A 124 2.89 12.00 4.90
CA SER A 124 3.09 11.57 3.52
C SER A 124 1.97 12.01 2.58
N GLY A 125 0.86 12.57 3.12
CA GLY A 125 -0.34 12.88 2.34
C GLY A 125 -1.11 11.64 1.87
N VAL A 126 -0.65 10.44 2.25
CA VAL A 126 -1.27 9.16 1.89
C VAL A 126 -1.52 8.39 3.18
N GLN A 127 -2.79 8.08 3.46
CA GLN A 127 -3.10 7.15 4.53
C GLN A 127 -2.53 5.79 4.15
N THR A 128 -1.49 5.35 4.87
CA THR A 128 -1.07 3.96 4.82
C THR A 128 -2.03 3.19 5.72
N SER A 129 -2.48 2.02 5.30
CA SER A 129 -3.20 1.08 6.16
C SER A 129 -2.20 0.00 6.59
N GLY A 130 -1.92 -0.06 7.89
CA GLY A 130 -1.01 -1.05 8.47
C GLY A 130 -1.65 -2.45 8.49
N PHE A 131 -0.97 -3.42 9.10
CA PHE A 131 -1.60 -4.71 9.35
C PHE A 131 -2.55 -4.59 10.57
N VAL A 132 -3.86 -4.68 10.34
CA VAL A 132 -4.85 -4.76 11.42
C VAL A 132 -5.00 -6.23 11.85
N LYS A 133 -5.02 -6.48 13.17
CA LYS A 133 -5.37 -7.80 13.71
C LYS A 133 -6.88 -7.90 13.87
N VAL A 134 -7.42 -9.10 13.67
CA VAL A 134 -8.83 -9.37 13.94
C VAL A 134 -9.12 -9.15 15.42
N ASP A 135 -10.08 -8.29 15.72
CA ASP A 135 -10.71 -8.19 17.05
C ASP A 135 -12.07 -8.87 16.99
N GLU A 136 -12.20 -10.01 17.67
CA GLU A 136 -13.43 -10.79 17.72
C GLU A 136 -14.60 -10.04 18.39
N ASN A 137 -14.33 -8.95 19.11
CA ASN A 137 -15.35 -8.13 19.74
C ASN A 137 -15.80 -6.93 18.89
N ASN A 138 -15.20 -6.72 17.70
CA ASN A 138 -15.62 -5.64 16.83
C ASN A 138 -17.00 -5.96 16.21
N PRO A 139 -18.06 -5.17 16.51
CA PRO A 139 -19.41 -5.44 16.01
C PRO A 139 -19.49 -5.38 14.47
N PHE A 140 -18.60 -4.64 13.82
CA PHE A 140 -18.55 -4.60 12.35
C PHE A 140 -17.99 -5.89 11.72
N LEU A 141 -17.40 -6.79 12.51
CA LEU A 141 -16.86 -8.06 12.03
C LEU A 141 -17.79 -9.26 12.29
N GLU A 142 -18.99 -9.04 12.86
CA GLU A 142 -19.96 -10.11 13.11
C GLU A 142 -20.36 -10.83 11.80
N PRO A 143 -20.33 -12.17 11.73
CA PRO A 143 -20.68 -12.88 10.49
C PRO A 143 -22.10 -12.59 10.01
N VAL A 144 -22.25 -12.44 8.69
CA VAL A 144 -23.55 -12.23 8.02
C VAL A 144 -23.94 -13.56 7.37
N HIS A 145 -25.08 -14.14 7.72
CA HIS A 145 -25.47 -15.50 7.27
C HIS A 145 -24.43 -16.59 7.58
N GLY A 146 -23.63 -16.41 8.63
CA GLY A 146 -22.52 -17.30 8.96
C GLY A 146 -21.28 -17.12 8.07
N VAL A 147 -21.25 -16.10 7.22
CA VAL A 147 -20.11 -15.70 6.38
C VAL A 147 -19.36 -14.59 7.10
N ASP A 148 -18.13 -14.89 7.53
CA ASP A 148 -17.21 -13.89 8.08
C ASP A 148 -16.55 -13.06 6.95
N LEU A 149 -15.86 -11.98 7.33
CA LEU A 149 -15.21 -11.09 6.37
C LEU A 149 -14.20 -11.83 5.49
N ARG A 150 -13.46 -12.81 6.05
CA ARG A 150 -12.44 -13.58 5.32
C ARG A 150 -13.06 -14.47 4.24
N THR A 151 -14.16 -15.14 4.56
CA THR A 151 -14.91 -15.98 3.63
C THR A 151 -15.60 -15.11 2.57
N TYR A 152 -16.16 -13.97 2.96
CA TYR A 152 -16.69 -13.00 2.00
C TYR A 152 -15.61 -12.51 1.03
N THR A 153 -14.42 -12.15 1.52
CA THR A 153 -13.29 -11.79 0.65
C THR A 153 -12.88 -12.93 -0.28
N ALA A 154 -12.88 -14.19 0.19
CA ALA A 154 -12.61 -15.36 -0.66
C ALA A 154 -13.64 -15.51 -1.79
N MET A 155 -14.92 -15.23 -1.54
CA MET A 155 -15.96 -15.21 -2.57
C MET A 155 -15.72 -14.07 -3.56
N CYS A 156 -15.44 -12.86 -3.09
CA CYS A 156 -15.10 -11.71 -3.94
C CYS A 156 -13.88 -11.99 -4.82
N LEU A 157 -12.85 -12.65 -4.28
CA LEU A 157 -11.65 -13.05 -5.04
C LEU A 157 -11.96 -14.02 -6.19
N LYS A 158 -12.92 -14.94 -6.01
CA LYS A 158 -13.35 -15.82 -7.12
C LYS A 158 -14.09 -15.06 -8.20
N ILE A 159 -14.96 -14.16 -7.81
CA ILE A 159 -15.73 -13.35 -8.76
C ILE A 159 -14.81 -12.40 -9.51
N SER A 160 -13.86 -11.77 -8.82
CA SER A 160 -12.85 -10.92 -9.46
C SER A 160 -11.87 -11.70 -10.34
N ALA A 161 -11.70 -13.00 -10.08
CA ALA A 161 -11.02 -13.95 -10.97
C ALA A 161 -11.90 -14.43 -12.14
N GLY A 162 -13.10 -13.87 -12.33
CA GLY A 162 -13.98 -14.13 -13.46
C GLY A 162 -14.93 -15.32 -13.30
N VAL A 163 -15.06 -15.87 -12.09
CA VAL A 163 -16.06 -16.89 -11.82
C VAL A 163 -17.43 -16.23 -11.69
N ASP A 164 -18.44 -16.78 -12.37
CA ASP A 164 -19.82 -16.33 -12.22
C ASP A 164 -20.29 -16.42 -10.74
N TYR A 165 -20.91 -15.35 -10.24
CA TYR A 165 -21.29 -15.27 -8.83
C TYR A 165 -22.33 -16.33 -8.43
N LEU A 166 -23.17 -16.82 -9.36
CA LEU A 166 -24.12 -17.89 -9.07
C LEU A 166 -23.40 -19.23 -8.88
N GLU A 167 -22.33 -19.48 -9.63
CA GLU A 167 -21.49 -20.66 -9.42
C GLU A 167 -20.73 -20.56 -8.08
N VAL A 168 -20.30 -19.36 -7.67
CA VAL A 168 -19.75 -19.12 -6.33
C VAL A 168 -20.80 -19.39 -5.25
N CYS A 169 -22.01 -18.86 -5.38
CA CYS A 169 -23.11 -19.10 -4.43
C CYS A 169 -23.43 -20.59 -4.31
N LYS A 170 -23.56 -21.28 -5.45
CA LYS A 170 -23.81 -22.71 -5.53
C LYS A 170 -22.71 -23.54 -4.88
N ALA A 171 -21.44 -23.18 -5.10
CA ALA A 171 -20.30 -23.85 -4.44
C ALA A 171 -20.34 -23.67 -2.91
N MET A 172 -20.78 -22.50 -2.44
CA MET A 172 -20.95 -22.20 -1.02
C MET A 172 -22.23 -22.78 -0.42
N GLY A 173 -23.16 -23.28 -1.25
CA GLY A 173 -24.47 -23.77 -0.80
C GLY A 173 -25.45 -22.65 -0.45
N PHE A 174 -25.29 -21.47 -1.04
CA PHE A 174 -26.12 -20.29 -0.80
C PHE A 174 -27.08 -20.02 -1.96
N GLU A 175 -28.23 -19.42 -1.63
CA GLU A 175 -29.12 -18.80 -2.61
C GLU A 175 -28.58 -17.41 -3.02
N SER A 176 -28.89 -16.94 -4.22
CA SER A 176 -28.39 -15.66 -4.74
C SER A 176 -28.77 -14.46 -3.85
N VAL A 177 -29.92 -14.53 -3.17
CA VAL A 177 -30.35 -13.48 -2.22
C VAL A 177 -29.37 -13.30 -1.07
N VAL A 178 -28.70 -14.38 -0.61
CA VAL A 178 -27.66 -14.29 0.43
C VAL A 178 -26.48 -13.46 -0.06
N TRP A 179 -26.10 -13.62 -1.34
CA TRP A 179 -25.03 -12.85 -1.94
C TRP A 179 -25.38 -11.36 -2.09
N GLU A 180 -26.61 -11.04 -2.48
CA GLU A 180 -27.10 -9.66 -2.56
C GLU A 180 -27.06 -8.98 -1.18
N GLU A 181 -27.47 -9.69 -0.13
CA GLU A 181 -27.41 -9.19 1.25
C GLU A 181 -25.97 -9.00 1.73
N LEU A 182 -25.07 -9.93 1.42
CA LEU A 182 -23.64 -9.81 1.74
C LEU A 182 -23.02 -8.57 1.07
N ASN A 183 -23.31 -8.33 -0.21
CA ASN A 183 -22.86 -7.14 -0.96
C ASN A 183 -23.53 -5.83 -0.54
N THR A 184 -24.56 -5.90 0.29
CA THR A 184 -25.14 -4.71 0.90
C THR A 184 -24.47 -4.44 2.25
N ILE A 185 -24.42 -5.46 3.11
CA ILE A 185 -24.00 -5.30 4.50
C ILE A 185 -22.49 -5.04 4.62
N TRP A 186 -21.64 -5.78 3.91
CA TRP A 186 -20.19 -5.60 4.04
C TRP A 186 -19.72 -4.22 3.54
N PRO A 187 -20.12 -3.73 2.35
CA PRO A 187 -19.81 -2.36 1.94
C PRO A 187 -20.39 -1.29 2.86
N GLN A 188 -21.61 -1.50 3.38
CA GLN A 188 -22.18 -0.59 4.38
C GLN A 188 -21.30 -0.52 5.63
N ARG A 189 -20.86 -1.67 6.17
CA ARG A 189 -19.96 -1.71 7.33
C ARG A 189 -18.60 -1.11 7.05
N MET A 190 -18.04 -1.30 5.84
CA MET A 190 -16.82 -0.62 5.42
C MET A 190 -16.99 0.91 5.40
N GLY A 191 -18.17 1.41 5.02
CA GLY A 191 -18.49 2.83 5.01
C GLY A 191 -18.80 3.42 6.39
N GLU A 192 -19.40 2.63 7.28
CA GLU A 192 -19.75 3.04 8.65
C GLU A 192 -18.61 2.88 9.67
N ASP A 193 -17.65 1.99 9.39
CA ASP A 193 -16.49 1.76 10.24
C ASP A 193 -15.47 2.91 10.13
N THR A 194 -15.59 3.88 11.04
CA THR A 194 -14.68 5.03 11.14
C THR A 194 -13.26 4.66 11.52
N SER A 195 -13.02 3.44 12.04
CA SER A 195 -11.68 2.96 12.35
C SER A 195 -10.97 2.37 11.12
N PHE A 196 -11.69 2.22 10.00
CA PHE A 196 -11.22 1.57 8.77
C PHE A 196 -10.72 0.13 8.97
N THR A 197 -11.07 -0.51 10.08
CA THR A 197 -10.69 -1.89 10.42
C THR A 197 -11.23 -2.88 9.39
N VAL A 198 -12.52 -2.80 9.04
CA VAL A 198 -13.17 -3.70 8.07
C VAL A 198 -12.51 -3.57 6.69
N THR A 199 -12.32 -2.33 6.24
CA THR A 199 -11.68 -2.04 4.94
C THR A 199 -10.24 -2.52 4.90
N THR A 200 -9.48 -2.33 5.97
CA THR A 200 -8.09 -2.78 6.07
C THR A 200 -8.00 -4.30 6.07
N LEU A 201 -8.80 -4.98 6.89
CA LEU A 201 -8.86 -6.46 6.94
C LEU A 201 -9.29 -7.05 5.60
N PHE A 202 -10.29 -6.44 4.94
CA PHE A 202 -10.70 -6.86 3.59
C PHE A 202 -9.53 -6.77 2.61
N GLY A 203 -8.81 -5.64 2.60
CA GLY A 203 -7.62 -5.44 1.76
C GLY A 203 -6.50 -6.44 2.06
N GLN A 204 -6.24 -6.74 3.34
CA GLN A 204 -5.25 -7.74 3.76
C GLN A 204 -5.62 -9.14 3.26
N TYR A 205 -6.87 -9.56 3.45
CA TYR A 205 -7.35 -10.85 2.97
C TYR A 205 -7.33 -10.94 1.45
N TYR A 206 -7.61 -9.83 0.76
CA TYR A 206 -7.49 -9.77 -0.69
C TYR A 206 -6.02 -9.98 -1.13
N ALA A 207 -5.08 -9.31 -0.46
CA ALA A 207 -3.64 -9.43 -0.73
C ALA A 207 -3.07 -10.82 -0.39
N GLU A 208 -3.61 -11.48 0.65
CA GLU A 208 -3.28 -12.87 1.01
C GLU A 208 -3.83 -13.89 0.00
N ASN A 209 -4.68 -13.47 -0.93
CA ASN A 209 -5.39 -14.34 -1.87
C ASN A 209 -6.12 -15.48 -1.13
N VAL A 210 -6.87 -15.12 -0.09
CA VAL A 210 -7.57 -16.08 0.77
C VAL A 210 -8.55 -16.95 -0.03
N THR A 211 -8.68 -18.21 0.37
CA THR A 211 -9.64 -19.15 -0.19
C THR A 211 -10.27 -19.97 0.93
N VAL A 212 -11.41 -20.60 0.63
CA VAL A 212 -12.06 -21.59 1.50
C VAL A 212 -12.22 -22.91 0.74
N PRO A 213 -12.31 -24.06 1.43
CA PRO A 213 -12.34 -25.39 0.79
C PRO A 213 -13.39 -25.54 -0.32
N GLN A 214 -14.55 -24.90 -0.16
CA GLN A 214 -15.66 -24.91 -1.11
C GLN A 214 -15.29 -24.25 -2.45
N LEU A 215 -14.36 -23.30 -2.44
CA LEU A 215 -13.98 -22.49 -3.59
C LEU A 215 -12.65 -22.92 -4.23
N GLU A 216 -11.86 -23.79 -3.59
CA GLU A 216 -10.51 -24.16 -4.06
C GLU A 216 -10.47 -24.60 -5.52
N ASN A 217 -11.44 -25.43 -5.92
CA ASN A 217 -11.48 -26.03 -7.27
C ASN A 217 -12.27 -25.19 -8.28
N LEU A 218 -12.90 -24.10 -7.84
CA LEU A 218 -13.70 -23.25 -8.71
C LEU A 218 -12.77 -22.33 -9.52
N LYS A 219 -12.88 -22.40 -10.84
CA LYS A 219 -12.07 -21.64 -11.79
C LYS A 219 -12.98 -20.95 -12.80
N ALA A 220 -12.58 -19.77 -13.24
CA ALA A 220 -13.27 -19.11 -14.32
C ALA A 220 -13.16 -19.92 -15.61
N GLU A 221 -14.25 -19.98 -16.35
CA GLU A 221 -14.21 -20.44 -17.73
C GLU A 221 -13.69 -19.29 -18.59
N ILE A 222 -12.50 -19.47 -19.16
CA ILE A 222 -11.90 -18.49 -20.08
C ILE A 222 -12.23 -18.96 -21.50
N SER A 223 -12.92 -18.10 -22.26
CA SER A 223 -13.17 -18.36 -23.68
C SER A 223 -11.87 -18.29 -24.49
N GLU A 224 -11.85 -18.90 -25.68
CA GLU A 224 -10.67 -18.82 -26.57
C GLU A 224 -10.32 -17.36 -26.92
N GLU A 225 -11.33 -16.52 -27.13
CA GLU A 225 -11.17 -15.09 -27.35
C GLU A 225 -10.65 -14.36 -26.10
N GLY A 226 -11.18 -14.68 -24.91
CA GLY A 226 -10.70 -14.13 -23.64
C GLY A 226 -9.24 -14.47 -23.38
N ALA A 227 -8.83 -15.71 -23.68
CA ALA A 227 -7.44 -16.14 -23.59
C ALA A 227 -6.54 -15.37 -24.58
N ALA A 228 -7.00 -15.15 -25.81
CA ALA A 228 -6.27 -14.37 -26.80
C ALA A 228 -6.13 -12.89 -26.39
N ASN A 229 -7.20 -12.28 -25.87
CA ASN A 229 -7.18 -10.90 -25.37
C ASN A 229 -6.28 -10.77 -24.13
N LEU A 230 -6.28 -11.75 -23.23
CA LEU A 230 -5.39 -11.81 -22.09
C LEU A 230 -3.92 -11.95 -22.50
N GLU A 231 -3.62 -12.70 -23.55
CA GLU A 231 -2.25 -12.74 -24.08
C GLU A 231 -1.87 -11.42 -24.75
N ARG A 232 -2.82 -10.80 -25.46
CA ARG A 232 -2.60 -9.50 -26.09
C ARG A 232 -2.32 -8.41 -25.06
N ILE A 233 -3.06 -8.35 -23.95
CA ILE A 233 -2.84 -7.30 -22.92
C ILE A 233 -1.46 -7.45 -22.23
N ARG A 234 -0.88 -8.66 -22.21
CA ARG A 234 0.47 -8.93 -21.70
C ARG A 234 1.59 -8.53 -22.64
N THR A 235 1.33 -8.47 -23.94
CA THR A 235 2.37 -8.36 -24.99
C THR A 235 2.27 -7.08 -25.81
N ASP A 236 1.09 -6.46 -25.85
CA ASP A 236 0.79 -5.22 -26.57
C ASP A 236 0.47 -4.11 -25.55
N ARG A 237 1.44 -3.23 -25.31
CA ARG A 237 1.30 -2.12 -24.35
C ARG A 237 0.19 -1.14 -24.74
N TYR A 238 0.00 -0.86 -26.03
CA TYR A 238 -1.08 0.04 -26.46
C TYR A 238 -2.44 -0.59 -26.18
N PHE A 239 -2.59 -1.91 -26.37
CA PHE A 239 -3.83 -2.58 -26.01
C PHE A 239 -4.09 -2.56 -24.50
N TYR A 240 -3.06 -2.73 -23.67
CA TYR A 240 -3.18 -2.51 -22.22
C TYR A 240 -3.66 -1.09 -21.88
N GLU A 241 -3.03 -0.06 -22.45
CA GLU A 241 -3.40 1.33 -22.16
C GLU A 241 -4.78 1.71 -22.68
N GLU A 242 -5.20 1.11 -23.81
CA GLU A 242 -6.56 1.25 -24.30
C GLU A 242 -7.57 0.73 -23.28
N LEU A 243 -7.39 -0.49 -22.77
CA LEU A 243 -8.30 -1.08 -21.81
C LEU A 243 -8.22 -0.39 -20.44
N ALA A 244 -7.04 0.10 -20.03
CA ALA A 244 -6.89 0.89 -18.81
C ALA A 244 -7.65 2.23 -18.90
N GLY A 245 -7.54 2.92 -20.03
CA GLY A 245 -8.32 4.14 -20.32
C GLY A 245 -9.83 3.86 -20.39
N ALA A 246 -10.24 2.78 -21.05
CA ALA A 246 -11.64 2.36 -21.11
C ALA A 246 -12.23 2.08 -19.73
N ARG A 247 -11.49 1.34 -18.87
CA ARG A 247 -11.89 1.04 -17.50
C ARG A 247 -12.06 2.30 -16.66
N GLN A 248 -11.13 3.26 -16.78
CA GLN A 248 -11.22 4.54 -16.08
C GLN A 248 -12.45 5.34 -16.52
N ALA A 249 -12.69 5.41 -17.84
CA ALA A 249 -13.87 6.08 -18.38
C ALA A 249 -15.19 5.42 -17.93
N ALA A 250 -15.24 4.09 -17.82
CA ALA A 250 -16.43 3.39 -17.35
C ALA A 250 -16.81 3.83 -15.93
N TYR A 251 -15.84 3.94 -15.02
CA TYR A 251 -16.08 4.40 -13.65
C TYR A 251 -16.65 5.82 -13.58
N GLU A 252 -16.21 6.72 -14.46
CA GLU A 252 -16.72 8.10 -14.53
C GLU A 252 -18.22 8.18 -14.91
N TYR A 253 -18.72 7.15 -15.58
CA TYR A 253 -20.13 7.03 -16.00
C TYR A 253 -20.93 6.06 -15.13
N GLY A 254 -20.41 5.70 -13.95
CA GLY A 254 -21.08 4.79 -13.00
C GLY A 254 -21.17 3.34 -13.48
N ILE A 255 -20.38 2.97 -14.50
CA ILE A 255 -20.28 1.61 -15.01
C ILE A 255 -19.15 0.90 -14.25
N ASP A 256 -19.38 -0.34 -13.82
CA ASP A 256 -18.30 -1.17 -13.28
C ASP A 256 -17.33 -1.50 -14.43
N GLY A 257 -16.22 -0.77 -14.49
CA GLY A 257 -15.22 -0.93 -15.54
C GLY A 257 -14.56 -2.31 -15.54
N ALA A 258 -14.42 -2.97 -14.39
CA ALA A 258 -13.87 -4.31 -14.33
C ALA A 258 -14.83 -5.32 -14.95
N GLN A 259 -16.11 -5.22 -14.60
CA GLN A 259 -17.17 -6.04 -15.18
C GLN A 259 -17.30 -5.78 -16.69
N TRP A 260 -17.24 -4.52 -17.14
CA TRP A 260 -17.30 -4.18 -18.55
C TRP A 260 -16.15 -4.81 -19.36
N ILE A 261 -14.92 -4.79 -18.82
CA ILE A 261 -13.77 -5.44 -19.46
C ILE A 261 -13.95 -6.97 -19.51
N LEU A 262 -14.48 -7.58 -18.45
CA LEU A 262 -14.78 -9.01 -18.43
C LEU A 262 -15.81 -9.38 -19.51
N GLU A 263 -16.89 -8.62 -19.62
CA GLU A 263 -17.98 -8.88 -20.58
C GLU A 263 -17.56 -8.67 -22.04
N ASN A 264 -16.74 -7.65 -22.32
CA ASN A 264 -16.37 -7.27 -23.69
C ASN A 264 -15.07 -7.94 -24.17
N PHE A 265 -14.16 -8.30 -23.26
CA PHE A 265 -12.85 -8.82 -23.61
C PHE A 265 -12.53 -10.17 -22.98
N GLY A 266 -13.36 -10.69 -22.07
CA GLY A 266 -13.11 -11.96 -21.38
C GLY A 266 -11.91 -11.89 -20.41
N ILE A 267 -11.49 -10.69 -20.02
CA ILE A 267 -10.37 -10.47 -19.10
C ILE A 267 -10.96 -10.11 -17.73
N ASN A 268 -10.75 -10.97 -16.73
CA ASN A 268 -11.18 -10.68 -15.37
C ASN A 268 -10.26 -9.68 -14.66
N LEU A 269 -10.74 -9.13 -13.54
CA LEU A 269 -10.01 -8.12 -12.78
C LEU A 269 -8.66 -8.65 -12.27
N ALA A 270 -8.60 -9.88 -11.75
CA ALA A 270 -7.37 -10.44 -11.21
C ALA A 270 -6.26 -10.55 -12.27
N ASP A 271 -6.62 -11.07 -13.44
CA ASP A 271 -5.72 -11.14 -14.60
C ASP A 271 -5.27 -9.75 -15.05
N PHE A 272 -6.21 -8.79 -15.14
CA PHE A 272 -5.88 -7.41 -15.49
C PHE A 272 -4.88 -6.79 -14.51
N GLN A 273 -5.07 -6.97 -13.20
CA GLN A 273 -4.17 -6.45 -12.16
C GLN A 273 -2.80 -7.13 -12.21
N SER A 274 -2.75 -8.43 -12.48
CA SER A 274 -1.48 -9.13 -12.69
C SER A 274 -0.68 -8.53 -13.85
N VAL A 275 -1.35 -8.17 -14.96
CA VAL A 275 -0.70 -7.53 -16.11
C VAL A 275 -0.32 -6.08 -15.82
N ALA A 276 -1.13 -5.35 -15.05
CA ALA A 276 -0.77 -4.00 -14.60
C ALA A 276 0.53 -4.00 -13.78
N MET A 277 0.71 -4.97 -12.87
CA MET A 277 1.96 -5.14 -12.10
C MET A 277 3.16 -5.50 -12.98
N GLN A 278 2.96 -6.35 -14.00
CA GLN A 278 4.00 -6.67 -14.98
C GLN A 278 4.48 -5.40 -15.69
N TRP A 279 3.56 -4.59 -16.20
CA TRP A 279 3.92 -3.36 -16.89
C TRP A 279 4.51 -2.28 -15.98
N MET A 280 4.02 -2.17 -14.74
CA MET A 280 4.62 -1.27 -13.74
C MET A 280 6.07 -1.66 -13.46
N THR A 281 6.36 -2.97 -13.37
CA THR A 281 7.72 -3.47 -13.18
C THR A 281 8.61 -3.16 -14.38
N GLU A 282 8.10 -3.41 -15.58
CA GLU A 282 8.79 -3.09 -16.84
C GLU A 282 9.11 -1.59 -16.96
N GLN A 283 8.13 -0.74 -16.66
CA GLN A 283 8.28 0.72 -16.64
C GLN A 283 9.37 1.16 -15.66
N ASN A 284 9.34 0.66 -14.43
CA ASN A 284 10.29 1.05 -13.40
C ASN A 284 11.73 0.60 -13.71
N GLN A 285 11.91 -0.46 -14.49
CA GLN A 285 13.23 -1.01 -14.79
C GLN A 285 13.83 -0.46 -16.08
N ASN A 286 13.00 -0.23 -17.11
CA ASN A 286 13.50 -0.11 -18.47
C ASN A 286 13.11 1.21 -19.17
N TRP A 287 12.20 2.01 -18.61
CA TRP A 287 11.62 3.14 -19.34
C TRP A 287 12.23 4.47 -18.95
N ASN A 288 12.29 5.37 -19.92
CA ASN A 288 12.64 6.76 -19.70
C ASN A 288 11.38 7.66 -19.66
N SER A 289 11.55 8.94 -19.33
CA SER A 289 10.43 9.88 -19.21
C SER A 289 9.61 10.07 -20.50
N ALA A 290 10.21 9.90 -21.67
CA ALA A 290 9.49 10.01 -22.95
C ALA A 290 8.56 8.81 -23.15
N ASP A 291 9.03 7.59 -22.88
CA ASP A 291 8.20 6.37 -22.96
C ASP A 291 7.00 6.48 -22.00
N ILE A 292 7.25 6.92 -20.76
CA ILE A 292 6.19 7.12 -19.75
C ILE A 292 5.16 8.15 -20.24
N THR A 293 5.62 9.28 -20.78
CA THR A 293 4.74 10.34 -21.28
C THR A 293 3.90 9.85 -22.45
N GLU A 294 4.49 9.12 -23.40
CA GLU A 294 3.79 8.60 -24.57
C GLU A 294 2.61 7.70 -24.18
N PHE A 295 2.85 6.72 -23.31
CA PHE A 295 1.81 5.77 -22.92
C PHE A 295 0.74 6.42 -22.03
N HIS A 296 1.13 7.36 -21.17
CA HIS A 296 0.18 8.16 -20.39
C HIS A 296 -0.72 9.04 -21.28
N ASP A 297 -0.16 9.68 -22.31
CA ASP A 297 -0.93 10.47 -23.27
C ASP A 297 -1.87 9.60 -24.10
N TYR A 298 -1.40 8.42 -24.50
CA TYR A 298 -2.23 7.45 -25.22
C TYR A 298 -3.39 6.93 -24.35
N GLN A 299 -3.13 6.59 -23.09
CA GLN A 299 -4.15 6.16 -22.13
C GLN A 299 -5.22 7.24 -21.95
N GLN A 300 -4.83 8.51 -21.76
CA GLN A 300 -5.75 9.63 -21.67
C GLN A 300 -6.57 9.84 -22.97
N ALA A 301 -5.95 9.67 -24.13
CA ALA A 301 -6.66 9.77 -25.41
C ALA A 301 -7.73 8.68 -25.52
N LYS A 302 -7.42 7.45 -25.08
CA LYS A 302 -8.37 6.33 -25.06
C LYS A 302 -9.45 6.51 -24.01
N GLN A 303 -9.13 7.01 -22.82
CA GLN A 303 -10.13 7.38 -21.83
C GLN A 303 -11.16 8.36 -22.41
N LYS A 304 -10.72 9.42 -23.10
CA LYS A 304 -11.61 10.38 -23.77
C LYS A 304 -12.47 9.73 -24.86
N GLU A 305 -11.88 8.82 -25.65
CA GLU A 305 -12.60 8.08 -26.69
C GLU A 305 -13.71 7.21 -26.08
N TYR A 306 -13.42 6.46 -25.01
CA TYR A 306 -14.39 5.60 -24.35
C TYR A 306 -15.42 6.39 -23.54
N ALA A 307 -15.05 7.50 -22.90
CA ALA A 307 -15.99 8.42 -22.27
C ALA A 307 -17.03 8.93 -23.28
N ALA A 308 -16.61 9.30 -24.50
CA ALA A 308 -17.53 9.69 -25.57
C ALA A 308 -18.44 8.54 -26.03
N LYS A 309 -17.94 7.29 -26.07
CA LYS A 309 -18.75 6.10 -26.36
C LYS A 309 -19.81 5.87 -25.29
N PHE A 310 -19.42 5.85 -24.01
CA PHE A 310 -20.35 5.64 -22.90
C PHE A 310 -21.38 6.77 -22.79
N ALA A 311 -20.98 8.03 -23.01
CA ALA A 311 -21.91 9.15 -23.07
C ALA A 311 -22.96 8.98 -24.18
N ALA A 312 -22.56 8.48 -25.35
CA ALA A 312 -23.49 8.23 -26.46
C ALA A 312 -24.45 7.07 -26.16
N GLU A 313 -23.95 6.00 -25.51
CA GLU A 313 -24.75 4.84 -25.12
C GLU A 313 -25.76 5.15 -24.00
N GLN A 314 -25.44 6.07 -23.09
CA GLN A 314 -26.35 6.55 -22.04
C GLN A 314 -27.33 7.65 -22.52
N GLY A 315 -27.31 8.01 -23.81
CA GLY A 315 -28.28 8.93 -24.41
C GLY A 315 -27.88 10.42 -24.48
N GLY A 316 -26.60 10.74 -24.27
CA GLY A 316 -26.07 12.11 -24.30
C GLY A 316 -25.92 12.75 -22.92
N ASN A 317 -25.02 13.73 -22.81
CA ASN A 317 -24.60 14.40 -21.58
C ASN A 317 -25.78 14.90 -20.73
N ILE A 318 -25.93 14.38 -19.51
CA ILE A 318 -26.71 15.04 -18.43
C ILE A 318 -26.08 16.42 -18.08
N ALA A 319 -24.80 16.62 -18.43
CA ALA A 319 -24.07 17.86 -18.19
C ALA A 319 -24.45 19.04 -19.12
N ASP A 320 -25.15 18.81 -20.24
CA ASP A 320 -25.59 19.89 -21.14
C ASP A 320 -26.97 20.48 -20.76
N ASP A 321 -27.67 19.89 -19.80
CA ASP A 321 -29.02 20.32 -19.36
C ASP A 321 -29.00 21.27 -18.14
N VAL A 322 -27.83 21.65 -17.62
CA VAL A 322 -27.72 22.63 -16.53
C VAL A 322 -27.27 23.99 -17.08
N ASN A 323 -28.24 24.81 -17.50
CA ASN A 323 -28.01 26.25 -17.65
C ASN A 323 -28.02 26.90 -16.26
N PHE A 324 -26.87 27.44 -15.84
CA PHE A 324 -26.75 28.34 -14.68
C PHE A 324 -27.17 29.77 -15.03
#